data_AF-A0A7W6BB88-F1
#
_entry.id   AF-A0A7W6BB88-F1
#
_cell.length_a   1.000
_cell.length_b   1.000
_cell.length_c   1.000
_cell.angle_alpha   90.00
_cell.angle_beta   90.00
_cell.angle_gamma   90.00
#
_symmetry.space_group_name_H-M   'P 1'
#
loop_
_entity.id
_entity.type
_entity.pdbx_description
1 polymer ?
#
loop_
_entity_poly.entity_id
_entity_poly.type
_entity_poly.pdbx_seq_one_letter_code
_entity_poly.pdbx_strand_id
1 'polypeptide(L)'
;MGPIARIVAIVAGLAGGTVFSQAPEFAQQYRQRIGGAIDELRVIVEDFSEQAAAHHLDRHQALNAYALSSDDFLRDRGVSMRSTIKRYETLLSQQLNLGTAAPVAKPFVLLRDADQGVLANTWRDFVPGVPVSFAGLVWGAIGFIGGWVIAALLGLGVRRTVRTQRVHRQP
;
A
#
# COMPACT_ATOMS: atom_id res chain seq x y z
N MET A 1 13.50 35.81 5.72
CA MET A 1 12.83 35.31 4.50
C MET A 1 11.67 36.23 4.16
N GLY A 2 11.52 36.64 2.89
CA GLY A 2 10.37 37.43 2.46
C GLY A 2 9.07 36.60 2.47
N PRO A 3 7.89 37.25 2.47
CA PRO A 3 6.59 36.58 2.54
C PRO A 3 6.38 35.57 1.41
N ILE A 4 6.83 35.89 0.18
CA ILE A 4 6.75 34.99 -0.98
C ILE A 4 7.59 33.73 -0.77
N ALA A 5 8.84 33.88 -0.33
CA ALA A 5 9.73 32.74 -0.06
C ALA A 5 9.16 31.80 1.02
N ARG A 6 8.48 32.37 2.03
CA ARG A 6 7.79 31.59 3.07
C ARG A 6 6.62 30.79 2.50
N ILE A 7 5.80 31.39 1.63
CA ILE A 7 4.69 30.70 0.96
C ILE A 7 5.23 29.55 0.10
N VAL A 8 6.26 29.80 -0.71
CA VAL A 8 6.88 28.77 -1.56
C VAL A 8 7.42 27.62 -0.71
N ALA A 9 8.12 27.89 0.39
CA ALA A 9 8.63 26.86 1.28
C ALA A 9 7.50 26.02 1.92
N ILE A 10 6.39 26.64 2.31
CA ILE A 10 5.23 25.94 2.87
C ILE A 10 4.58 25.06 1.80
N VAL A 11 4.35 25.58 0.60
CA VAL A 11 3.75 24.82 -0.51
C VAL A 11 4.64 23.64 -0.90
N ALA A 12 5.95 23.85 -1.00
CA ALA A 12 6.91 22.78 -1.28
C ALA A 12 6.93 21.73 -0.17
N GLY A 13 6.89 22.15 1.10
CA GLY A 13 6.82 21.26 2.24
C GLY A 13 5.54 20.42 2.27
N LEU A 14 4.38 21.02 1.96
CA LEU A 14 3.11 20.32 1.85
C LEU A 14 3.11 19.33 0.70
N ALA A 15 3.55 19.75 -0.50
CA ALA A 15 3.64 18.87 -1.66
C ALA A 15 4.58 17.69 -1.40
N GLY A 16 5.77 17.95 -0.84
CA GLY A 16 6.71 16.91 -0.46
C GLY A 16 6.14 15.97 0.61
N GLY A 17 5.52 16.53 1.64
CA GLY A 17 4.86 15.75 2.71
C GLY A 17 3.76 14.84 2.16
N THR A 18 2.94 15.34 1.22
CA THR A 18 1.91 14.54 0.55
C THR A 18 2.52 13.41 -0.27
N VAL A 19 3.57 13.67 -1.06
CA VAL A 19 4.22 12.61 -1.88
C VAL A 19 4.83 11.53 -0.99
N PHE A 20 5.62 11.92 0.02
CA PHE A 20 6.29 10.95 0.90
C PHE A 20 5.31 10.20 1.81
N SER A 21 4.19 10.81 2.20
CA SER A 21 3.17 10.11 2.98
C SER A 21 2.43 9.01 2.19
N GLN A 22 2.62 8.93 0.87
CA GLN A 22 2.06 7.86 0.05
C GLN A 22 2.83 6.55 0.15
N ALA A 23 4.09 6.56 0.59
CA ALA A 23 4.92 5.34 0.60
C ALA A 23 4.33 4.21 1.47
N PRO A 24 3.80 4.48 2.69
CA PRO A 24 3.08 3.46 3.47
C PRO A 24 1.83 2.93 2.77
N GLU A 25 1.07 3.78 2.10
CA GLU A 25 -0.15 3.40 1.38
C GLU A 25 0.19 2.48 0.19
N PHE A 26 1.25 2.81 -0.55
CA PHE A 26 1.77 1.96 -1.62
C PHE A 26 2.19 0.58 -1.10
N ALA A 27 2.94 0.55 0.02
CA ALA A 27 3.34 -0.70 0.66
C ALA A 27 2.14 -1.53 1.14
N GLN A 28 1.07 -0.86 1.59
CA GLN A 28 -0.18 -1.50 1.99
C GLN A 28 -0.91 -2.13 0.81
N GLN A 29 -1.09 -1.41 -0.30
CA GLN A 29 -1.74 -1.94 -1.51
C GLN A 29 -0.93 -3.07 -2.14
N TYR A 30 0.40 -2.97 -2.13
CA TYR A 30 1.29 -4.06 -2.54
C TYR A 30 1.08 -5.32 -1.69
N ARG A 31 1.03 -5.16 -0.34
CA ARG A 31 0.78 -6.27 0.59
C ARG A 31 -0.58 -6.94 0.34
N GLN A 32 -1.61 -6.18 0.03
CA GLN A 32 -2.94 -6.72 -0.30
C GLN A 32 -2.89 -7.59 -1.56
N ARG A 33 -2.21 -7.12 -2.61
CA ARG A 33 -2.05 -7.87 -3.87
C ARG A 33 -1.19 -9.12 -3.71
N ILE A 34 -0.15 -9.08 -2.87
CA ILE A 34 0.57 -10.28 -2.45
C ILE A 34 -0.38 -11.29 -1.80
N GLY A 35 -1.25 -10.83 -0.89
CA GLY A 35 -2.23 -11.70 -0.24
C GLY A 35 -3.10 -12.44 -1.27
N GLY A 36 -3.68 -11.70 -2.21
CA GLY A 36 -4.49 -12.31 -3.28
C GLY A 36 -3.70 -13.29 -4.16
N ALA A 37 -2.48 -12.92 -4.57
CA ALA A 37 -1.63 -13.81 -5.37
C ALA A 37 -1.22 -15.09 -4.61
N ILE A 38 -0.98 -14.99 -3.30
CA ILE A 38 -0.71 -16.15 -2.44
C ILE A 38 -1.94 -17.06 -2.37
N ASP A 39 -3.13 -16.49 -2.17
CA ASP A 39 -4.36 -17.26 -2.08
C ASP A 39 -4.66 -18.00 -3.40
N GLU A 40 -4.47 -17.36 -4.55
CA GLU A 40 -4.60 -18.00 -5.87
C GLU A 40 -3.57 -19.12 -6.07
N LEU A 41 -2.29 -18.87 -5.76
CA LEU A 41 -1.23 -19.86 -5.91
C LEU A 41 -1.40 -21.03 -4.93
N ARG A 42 -1.91 -20.78 -3.73
CA ARG A 42 -2.16 -21.81 -2.72
C ARG A 42 -3.10 -22.88 -3.28
N VAL A 43 -4.20 -22.48 -3.91
CA VAL A 43 -5.15 -23.42 -4.52
C VAL A 43 -4.45 -24.36 -5.51
N ILE A 44 -3.60 -23.82 -6.39
CA ILE A 44 -2.87 -24.62 -7.40
C ILE A 44 -1.86 -25.57 -6.73
N VAL A 45 -1.15 -25.09 -5.71
CA VAL A 45 -0.12 -25.87 -5.00
C VAL A 45 -0.74 -26.97 -4.14
N GLU A 46 -1.88 -26.71 -3.51
CA GLU A 46 -2.64 -27.68 -2.71
C GLU A 46 -3.25 -28.75 -3.60
N ASP A 47 -3.93 -28.38 -4.70
CA ASP A 47 -4.47 -29.34 -5.68
C ASP A 47 -3.37 -30.28 -6.23
N PHE A 48 -2.21 -29.74 -6.59
CA PHE A 48 -1.06 -30.55 -7.00
C PHE A 48 -0.59 -31.51 -5.89
N SER A 49 -0.60 -31.05 -4.64
CA SER A 49 -0.17 -31.85 -3.49
C SER A 49 -1.17 -32.96 -3.18
N GLU A 50 -2.48 -32.71 -3.31
CA GLU A 50 -3.54 -33.70 -3.18
C GLU A 50 -3.47 -34.76 -4.28
N GLN A 51 -3.25 -34.34 -5.53
CA GLN A 51 -3.04 -35.27 -6.66
C GLN A 51 -1.79 -36.13 -6.44
N ALA A 52 -0.69 -35.56 -5.99
CA ALA A 52 0.51 -36.32 -5.65
C ALA A 52 0.23 -37.35 -4.55
N ALA A 53 -0.46 -36.93 -3.47
CA ALA A 53 -0.80 -37.80 -2.34
C ALA A 53 -1.73 -38.96 -2.73
N ALA A 54 -2.68 -38.72 -3.66
CA ALA A 54 -3.53 -39.77 -4.23
C ALA A 54 -2.73 -40.86 -4.97
N HIS A 55 -1.52 -40.55 -5.41
CA HIS A 55 -0.56 -41.48 -6.01
C HIS A 55 0.56 -41.89 -5.05
N HIS A 56 0.40 -41.66 -3.74
CA HIS A 56 1.41 -41.94 -2.70
C HIS A 56 2.75 -41.22 -2.91
N LEU A 57 2.73 -40.06 -3.57
CA LEU A 57 3.88 -39.22 -3.80
C LEU A 57 3.79 -37.96 -2.93
N ASP A 58 4.93 -37.46 -2.48
CA ASP A 58 5.04 -36.07 -2.07
C ASP A 58 5.22 -35.14 -3.28
N ARG A 59 5.18 -33.83 -3.04
CA ARG A 59 5.33 -32.80 -4.07
C ARG A 59 6.64 -32.92 -4.84
N HIS A 60 7.75 -33.21 -4.16
CA HIS A 60 9.07 -33.32 -4.79
C HIS A 60 9.16 -34.58 -5.65
N GLN A 61 8.62 -35.69 -5.17
CA GLN A 61 8.54 -36.95 -5.89
C GLN A 61 7.68 -36.81 -7.15
N ALA A 62 6.51 -36.17 -7.05
CA ALA A 62 5.65 -35.89 -8.20
C ALA A 62 6.35 -35.00 -9.24
N LEU A 63 7.02 -33.92 -8.81
CA LEU A 63 7.82 -33.09 -9.72
C LEU A 63 8.99 -33.84 -10.36
N ASN A 64 9.59 -34.79 -9.64
CA ASN A 64 10.65 -35.64 -10.17
C ASN A 64 10.10 -36.63 -11.22
N ALA A 65 8.91 -37.18 -11.01
CA ALA A 65 8.23 -38.02 -11.99
C ALA A 65 7.98 -37.26 -13.31
N TYR A 66 7.53 -35.99 -13.23
CA TYR A 66 7.42 -35.13 -14.42
C TYR A 66 8.77 -34.92 -15.10
N ALA A 67 9.84 -34.66 -14.35
CA ALA A 67 11.18 -34.43 -14.91
C ALA A 67 11.77 -35.66 -15.62
N LEU A 68 11.42 -36.86 -15.18
CA LEU A 68 11.86 -38.13 -15.76
C LEU A 68 10.98 -38.62 -16.92
N SER A 69 9.89 -37.91 -17.23
CA SER A 69 8.98 -38.28 -18.32
C SER A 69 9.68 -38.21 -19.69
N SER A 70 9.43 -39.19 -20.54
CA SER A 70 9.86 -39.17 -21.95
C SER A 70 9.07 -38.18 -22.80
N ASP A 71 7.90 -37.74 -22.33
CA ASP A 71 7.03 -36.76 -23.00
C ASP A 71 7.46 -35.33 -22.65
N ASP A 72 7.75 -34.53 -23.69
CA ASP A 72 8.22 -33.14 -23.57
C ASP A 72 7.19 -32.23 -22.88
N PHE A 73 5.92 -32.38 -23.20
CA PHE A 73 4.84 -31.60 -22.60
C PHE A 73 4.72 -31.89 -21.09
N LEU A 74 4.88 -33.15 -20.68
CA LEU A 74 4.89 -33.50 -19.26
C LEU A 74 6.11 -32.91 -18.53
N ARG A 75 7.30 -32.95 -19.12
CA ARG A 75 8.48 -32.29 -18.52
C ARG A 75 8.27 -30.78 -18.36
N ASP A 76 7.76 -30.12 -19.40
CA ASP A 76 7.47 -28.69 -19.38
C ASP A 76 6.42 -28.34 -18.32
N ARG A 77 5.40 -29.20 -18.15
CA ARG A 77 4.42 -29.04 -17.08
C ARG A 77 5.06 -29.10 -15.70
N GLY A 78 6.00 -30.02 -15.48
CA GLY A 78 6.79 -30.11 -14.24
C GLY A 78 7.62 -28.86 -13.98
N VAL A 79 8.27 -28.29 -15.00
CA VAL A 79 9.03 -27.03 -14.91
C VAL A 79 8.10 -25.86 -14.53
N SER A 80 6.96 -25.75 -15.21
CA SER A 80 5.94 -24.74 -14.91
C SER A 80 5.45 -24.85 -13.46
N MET A 81 5.07 -26.05 -13.01
CA MET A 81 4.61 -26.26 -11.64
C MET A 81 5.69 -25.94 -10.59
N ARG A 82 6.95 -26.29 -10.86
CA ARG A 82 8.08 -25.92 -10.00
C ARG A 82 8.25 -24.40 -9.90
N SER A 83 8.07 -23.67 -11.00
CA SER A 83 8.09 -22.20 -11.01
C SER A 83 6.94 -21.62 -10.17
N THR A 84 5.73 -22.17 -10.30
CA THR A 84 4.55 -21.79 -9.50
C THR A 84 4.80 -21.97 -8.00
N ILE A 85 5.31 -23.14 -7.59
CA ILE A 85 5.63 -23.44 -6.18
C ILE A 85 6.72 -22.48 -5.65
N LYS A 86 7.79 -22.27 -6.42
CA LYS A 86 8.85 -21.33 -6.03
C LYS A 86 8.33 -19.90 -5.85
N ARG A 87 7.46 -19.45 -6.76
CA ARG A 87 6.82 -18.13 -6.64
C ARG A 87 5.94 -18.05 -5.41
N TYR A 88 5.14 -19.08 -5.14
CA TYR A 88 4.31 -19.17 -3.93
C TYR A 88 5.14 -19.01 -2.64
N GLU A 89 6.23 -19.76 -2.51
CA GLU A 89 7.14 -19.69 -1.35
C GLU A 89 7.84 -18.33 -1.22
N THR A 90 8.19 -17.72 -2.35
CA THR A 90 8.77 -16.37 -2.39
C THR A 90 7.78 -15.33 -1.88
N LEU A 91 6.53 -15.39 -2.35
CA LEU A 91 5.48 -14.46 -1.92
C LEU A 91 5.11 -14.65 -0.45
N LEU A 92 5.03 -15.88 0.05
CA LEU A 92 4.84 -16.15 1.48
C LEU A 92 5.94 -15.48 2.32
N SER A 93 7.20 -15.63 1.90
CA SER A 93 8.35 -15.02 2.57
C SER A 93 8.27 -13.49 2.54
N GLN A 94 7.89 -12.89 1.40
CA GLN A 94 7.64 -11.45 1.30
C GLN A 94 6.49 -10.99 2.20
N GLN A 95 5.39 -11.74 2.28
CA GLN A 95 4.24 -11.41 3.13
C GLN A 95 4.60 -11.42 4.62
N LEU A 96 5.43 -12.38 5.03
CA LEU A 96 5.99 -12.46 6.38
C LEU A 96 6.87 -11.25 6.67
N ASN A 97 7.83 -10.95 5.80
CA ASN A 97 8.72 -9.78 5.95
C ASN A 97 7.95 -8.45 6.05
N LEU A 98 6.91 -8.29 5.25
CA LEU A 98 6.02 -7.12 5.31
C LEU A 98 5.09 -7.13 6.54
N GLY A 99 4.81 -8.30 7.10
CA GLY A 99 3.97 -8.47 8.28
C GLY A 99 4.69 -8.14 9.57
N THR A 100 5.97 -8.51 9.66
CA THR A 100 6.82 -8.31 10.85
C THR A 100 7.53 -6.95 10.85
N ALA A 101 7.68 -6.30 9.71
CA ALA A 101 8.29 -4.97 9.63
C ALA A 101 7.43 -3.89 10.31
N ALA A 102 8.10 -2.97 11.02
CA ALA A 102 7.47 -1.77 11.57
C ALA A 102 6.77 -0.97 10.46
N PRO A 103 5.62 -0.31 10.72
CA PRO A 103 4.85 0.37 9.68
C PRO A 103 5.66 1.34 8.81
N VAL A 104 6.57 2.10 9.42
CA VAL A 104 7.46 3.06 8.73
C VAL A 104 8.58 2.38 7.94
N ALA A 105 8.91 1.12 8.25
CA ALA A 105 9.96 0.35 7.59
C ALA A 105 9.45 -0.40 6.35
N LYS A 106 8.14 -0.66 6.25
CA LYS A 106 7.54 -1.45 5.16
C LYS A 106 7.91 -0.95 3.75
N PRO A 107 7.94 0.36 3.45
CA PRO A 107 8.36 0.81 2.12
C PRO A 107 9.79 0.40 1.77
N PHE A 108 10.70 0.36 2.74
CA PHE A 108 12.09 -0.04 2.52
C PHE A 108 12.24 -1.56 2.31
N VAL A 109 11.35 -2.36 2.89
CA VAL A 109 11.29 -3.81 2.64
C VAL A 109 10.95 -4.09 1.17
N LEU A 110 10.07 -3.30 0.56
CA LEU A 110 9.73 -3.44 -0.88
C LEU A 110 10.95 -3.18 -1.78
N LEU A 111 11.83 -2.25 -1.42
CA LEU A 111 12.96 -1.87 -2.27
C LEU A 111 14.01 -2.98 -2.44
N ARG A 112 14.00 -3.99 -1.56
CA ARG A 112 15.01 -5.05 -1.56
C ARG A 112 14.63 -6.23 -2.46
N ASP A 113 13.46 -6.81 -2.22
CA ASP A 113 13.09 -8.12 -2.79
C ASP A 113 11.60 -8.16 -3.21
N ALA A 114 11.08 -7.14 -3.89
CA ALA A 114 9.70 -7.15 -4.38
C ALA A 114 9.50 -8.09 -5.61
N ASP A 115 8.36 -8.79 -5.67
CA ASP A 115 7.90 -9.47 -6.88
C ASP A 115 7.56 -8.41 -7.94
N GLN A 116 8.28 -8.43 -9.05
CA GLN A 116 8.20 -7.42 -10.11
C GLN A 116 6.81 -7.35 -10.74
N GLY A 117 6.11 -8.49 -10.86
CA GLY A 117 4.77 -8.54 -11.42
C GLY A 117 3.75 -7.87 -10.49
N VAL A 118 3.79 -8.20 -9.21
CA VAL A 118 2.93 -7.56 -8.19
C VAL A 118 3.27 -6.08 -8.06
N LEU A 119 4.55 -5.70 -8.10
CA LEU A 119 4.99 -4.31 -8.01
C LEU A 119 4.48 -3.47 -9.18
N ALA A 120 4.65 -3.96 -10.40
CA ALA A 120 4.17 -3.29 -11.62
C ALA A 120 2.65 -3.12 -11.61
N ASN A 121 1.90 -4.16 -11.18
CA ASN A 121 0.45 -4.08 -11.06
C ASN A 121 0.02 -3.12 -9.94
N THR A 122 0.74 -3.09 -8.82
CA THR A 122 0.50 -2.13 -7.74
C THR A 122 0.70 -0.71 -8.22
N TRP A 123 1.79 -0.45 -8.96
CA TRP A 123 2.07 0.86 -9.54
C TRP A 123 1.01 1.30 -10.54
N ARG A 124 0.53 0.37 -11.39
CA ARG A 124 -0.49 0.66 -12.41
C ARG A 124 -1.81 1.11 -11.80
N ASP A 125 -2.31 0.42 -10.78
CA ASP A 125 -3.60 0.73 -10.15
C ASP A 125 -3.44 1.32 -8.75
N PHE A 126 -2.32 2.01 -8.50
CA PHE A 126 -2.05 2.70 -7.25
C PHE A 126 -3.06 3.83 -7.04
N VAL A 127 -3.71 3.84 -5.89
CA VAL A 127 -4.61 4.93 -5.47
C VAL A 127 -4.01 5.65 -4.27
N PRO A 128 -3.67 6.95 -4.36
CA PRO A 128 -3.18 7.72 -3.22
C PRO A 128 -4.16 7.74 -2.04
N GLY A 129 -3.65 7.72 -0.81
CA GLY A 129 -4.45 7.71 0.42
C GLY A 129 -5.11 9.05 0.74
N VAL A 130 -4.75 10.11 0.01
CA VAL A 130 -5.45 11.40 0.01
C VAL A 130 -5.93 11.73 -1.40
N PRO A 131 -7.12 12.35 -1.56
CA PRO A 131 -7.65 12.71 -2.87
C PRO A 131 -6.77 13.78 -3.53
N VAL A 132 -5.79 13.37 -4.33
CA VAL A 132 -4.97 14.27 -5.16
C VAL A 132 -5.63 14.58 -6.52
N SER A 133 -6.92 14.28 -6.66
CA SER A 133 -7.68 14.57 -7.88
C SER A 133 -8.10 16.04 -7.93
N PHE A 134 -8.44 16.53 -9.13
CA PHE A 134 -9.00 17.87 -9.30
C PHE A 134 -10.26 18.09 -8.45
N ALA A 135 -11.16 17.09 -8.41
CA ALA A 135 -12.31 17.11 -7.53
C ALA A 135 -11.91 17.17 -6.05
N GLY A 136 -10.88 16.41 -5.65
CA GLY A 136 -10.31 16.46 -4.30
C GLY A 136 -9.79 17.85 -3.93
N LEU A 137 -9.09 18.53 -4.86
CA LEU A 137 -8.64 19.91 -4.69
C LEU A 137 -9.80 20.88 -4.52
N VAL A 138 -10.84 20.79 -5.36
CA VAL A 138 -12.02 21.67 -5.29
C VAL A 138 -12.74 21.51 -3.96
N TRP A 139 -13.03 20.28 -3.55
CA TRP A 139 -13.69 20.03 -2.26
C TRP A 139 -12.80 20.39 -1.07
N GLY A 140 -11.48 20.17 -1.17
CA GLY A 140 -10.51 20.64 -0.19
C GLY A 140 -10.53 22.16 -0.02
N ALA A 141 -10.60 22.90 -1.13
CA ALA A 141 -10.71 24.36 -1.11
C ALA A 141 -12.03 24.83 -0.49
N ILE A 142 -13.16 24.21 -0.83
CA ILE A 142 -14.47 24.51 -0.22
C ILE A 142 -14.43 24.27 1.29
N GLY A 143 -13.91 23.12 1.73
CA GLY A 143 -13.77 22.78 3.15
C GLY A 143 -12.86 23.75 3.89
N PHE A 144 -11.75 24.17 3.29
CA PHE A 144 -10.84 25.17 3.85
C PHE A 144 -11.54 26.53 4.03
N ILE A 145 -12.23 27.02 3.00
CA ILE A 145 -12.98 28.28 3.06
C ILE A 145 -14.06 28.21 4.13
N GLY A 146 -14.86 27.14 4.14
CA GLY A 146 -15.93 26.95 5.13
C GLY A 146 -15.38 26.91 6.57
N GLY A 147 -14.32 26.13 6.80
CA GLY A 147 -13.65 26.06 8.11
C GLY A 147 -13.06 27.40 8.55
N TRP A 148 -12.47 28.17 7.61
CA TRP A 148 -11.93 29.49 7.91
C TRP A 148 -13.03 30.48 8.31
N VAL A 149 -14.16 30.49 7.58
CA VAL A 149 -15.32 31.33 7.92
C VAL A 149 -15.85 31.00 9.32
N ILE A 150 -16.01 29.71 9.65
CA ILE A 150 -16.46 29.26 10.98
C ILE A 150 -15.48 29.75 12.06
N ALA A 151 -14.17 29.52 11.87
CA ALA A 151 -13.16 29.96 12.82
C ALA A 151 -13.14 31.48 13.02
N ALA A 152 -13.33 32.25 11.94
CA ALA A 152 -13.41 33.71 12.00
C ALA A 152 -14.64 34.17 12.80
N LEU A 153 -15.81 33.58 12.56
CA LEU A 153 -17.04 33.89 13.30
C LEU A 153 -16.92 33.57 14.79
N LEU A 154 -16.36 32.40 15.13
CA LEU A 154 -16.09 32.02 16.52
C LEU A 154 -15.08 32.96 17.19
N GLY A 155 -13.99 33.30 16.51
CA GLY A 155 -12.99 34.25 17.01
C GLY A 155 -13.54 35.66 17.24
N LEU A 156 -14.46 36.13 16.38
CA LEU A 156 -15.19 37.38 16.58
C LEU A 156 -16.13 37.31 17.79
N GLY A 157 -16.80 36.18 18.00
CA GLY A 157 -17.65 35.94 19.18
C GLY A 157 -16.88 36.00 20.50
N VAL A 158 -15.73 35.32 20.57
CA VAL A 158 -14.84 35.33 21.75
C VAL A 158 -14.27 36.73 22.03
N ARG A 159 -13.88 37.47 20.99
CA ARG A 159 -13.41 38.85 21.16
C ARG A 159 -14.49 39.80 21.69
N ARG A 160 -15.76 39.59 21.29
CA ARG A 160 -16.88 40.41 21.78
C ARG A 160 -17.16 40.15 23.25
N THR A 161 -17.19 38.90 23.72
CA THR A 161 -17.43 38.56 25.13
C THR A 161 -16.30 39.00 26.07
N VAL A 162 -15.04 38.88 25.64
CA VAL A 162 -13.89 39.37 26.42
C VAL A 162 -13.90 40.91 26.51
N ARG A 163 -14.38 41.61 25.48
CA ARG A 163 -14.50 43.08 25.48
C ARG A 163 -15.62 43.56 26.42
N THR A 164 -16.78 42.91 26.44
CA THR A 164 -17.87 43.27 27.38
C THR A 164 -17.52 42.96 28.84
N GLN A 165 -16.80 41.87 29.13
CA GLN A 165 -16.35 41.57 30.49
C GLN A 165 -15.29 42.55 31.04
N ARG A 166 -14.45 43.14 30.18
CA ARG A 166 -13.49 44.19 30.59
C ARG A 166 -14.14 45.54 30.90
N VAL A 167 -15.24 45.89 30.21
CA VAL A 167 -15.99 47.14 30.45
C VAL A 167 -16.75 47.09 31.78
N HIS A 168 -17.19 45.91 32.23
CA HIS A 168 -17.86 45.73 33.53
C HIS A 168 -16.93 45.54 34.73
N ARG A 169 -15.60 45.59 34.54
CA ARG A 169 -14.59 45.42 35.61
C ARG A 169 -13.73 46.66 35.88
N GLN A 170 -14.07 47.82 35.30
CA GLN A 170 -13.47 49.09 35.71
C GLN A 170 -14.42 49.75 36.73
N PRO A 171 -13.98 49.92 37.99
CA PRO A 171 -14.78 50.58 39.04
C PRO A 171 -14.95 52.08 38.78
#